data_AF-W6KC63-F1
#
_entry.id   AF-W6KC63-F1
#
_cell.length_a   1.000
_cell.length_b   1.000
_cell.length_c   1.000
_cell.angle_alpha   90.00
_cell.angle_beta   90.00
_cell.angle_gamma   90.00
#
_symmetry.space_group_name_H-M   'P 1'
#
loop_
_entity.id
_entity.type
_entity.pdbx_description
1 polymer ?
#
loop_
_entity_poly.entity_id
_entity_poly.type
_entity_poly.pdbx_seq_one_letter_code
_entity_poly.pdbx_strand_id
1 'polypeptide(L)' 'MKTKDFHKDLLARMEACDTADALNDRVLVPFVTALEEICIARGYLLNTFGERTNLAVTGEDDAPVIYDLIEEYLDGGEG' A
#
# COMPACT_ATOMS: atom_id res chain seq x y z
N MET A 1 12.38 7.87 24.46
CA MET A 1 11.03 8.11 23.93
C MET A 1 10.39 6.73 23.75
N LYS A 2 9.41 6.35 24.58
CA LYS A 2 8.74 5.06 24.42
C LYS A 2 8.11 5.04 23.03
N THR A 3 8.45 4.05 22.22
CA THR A 3 7.75 3.70 20.99
C THR A 3 6.31 3.43 21.38
N LYS A 4 5.48 4.48 21.41
CA LYS A 4 4.04 4.28 21.27
C LYS A 4 3.90 3.54 19.95
N ASP A 5 3.23 2.41 20.01
CA ASP A 5 3.06 1.53 18.87
C ASP A 5 2.48 2.37 17.72
N PHE A 6 3.30 2.66 16.70
CA PHE A 6 2.94 3.54 15.59
C PHE A 6 1.64 3.08 14.95
N HIS A 7 1.42 1.76 14.93
CA HIS A 7 0.18 1.14 14.51
C HIS A 7 -1.04 1.64 15.30
N LYS A 8 -0.94 1.66 16.63
CA LYS A 8 -2.01 2.13 17.52
C LYS A 8 -2.28 3.62 17.35
N ASP A 9 -1.23 4.43 17.20
CA ASP A 9 -1.37 5.87 16.99
C ASP A 9 -1.96 6.19 15.60
N LEU A 10 -1.64 5.40 14.57
CA LEU A 10 -2.21 5.54 13.24
C LEU A 10 -3.70 5.18 13.25
N LEU A 11 -4.08 4.05 13.86
CA LEU A 11 -5.48 3.65 14.00
C LEU A 11 -6.31 4.70 14.76
N ALA A 12 -5.78 5.22 15.87
CA ALA A 12 -6.45 6.27 16.63
C ALA A 12 -6.69 7.55 15.80
N ARG A 13 -5.77 7.89 14.88
CA ARG A 13 -5.95 9.03 13.95
C ARG A 13 -7.02 8.76 12.88
N MET A 14 -7.11 7.52 12.41
CA MET A 14 -8.15 7.10 11.48
C MET A 14 -9.52 7.15 12.14
N GLU A 15 -9.65 6.64 13.36
CA GLU A 15 -10.89 6.65 14.16
C GLU A 15 -11.35 8.06 14.52
N ALA A 16 -10.43 9.01 14.66
CA ALA A 16 -10.73 10.42 14.94
C ALA A 16 -11.22 11.21 13.70
N CYS A 17 -11.35 10.57 12.54
CA CYS A 17 -11.86 11.22 11.33
C CYS A 17 -13.38 11.01 11.21
N ASP A 18 -14.15 12.08 11.42
CA ASP A 18 -15.62 12.02 11.43
C ASP A 18 -16.25 11.80 10.05
N THR A 19 -15.47 11.89 8.97
CA THR A 19 -15.94 11.73 7.58
C THR A 19 -14.92 10.96 6.75
N ALA A 20 -15.40 10.34 5.66
CA ALA A 20 -14.56 9.66 4.69
C ALA A 20 -13.55 10.63 4.05
N ASP A 21 -13.96 11.85 3.72
CA ASP A 21 -13.08 12.89 3.16
C ASP A 21 -11.97 13.26 4.15
N ALA A 22 -12.30 13.45 5.43
CA ALA A 22 -11.30 13.73 6.46
C ALA A 22 -10.32 12.56 6.65
N LEU A 23 -10.79 11.31 6.60
CA LEU A 23 -9.92 10.14 6.66
C LEU A 23 -8.97 10.08 5.47
N ASN A 24 -9.50 10.34 4.27
CA ASN A 24 -8.73 10.33 3.03
C ASN A 24 -7.64 11.40 3.04
N ASP A 25 -8.01 12.66 3.31
CA ASP A 25 -7.10 13.80 3.21
C ASP A 25 -6.06 13.84 4.34
N ARG A 26 -6.43 13.40 5.54
CA ARG A 26 -5.58 13.56 6.75
C ARG A 26 -4.72 12.34 7.06
N VAL A 27 -5.08 11.17 6.54
CA VAL A 27 -4.38 9.92 6.87
C VAL A 27 -3.99 9.14 5.63
N LEU A 28 -4.94 8.79 4.76
CA LEU A 28 -4.67 7.86 3.65
C LEU A 28 -3.77 8.49 2.59
N VAL A 29 -4.12 9.68 2.07
CA VAL A 29 -3.31 10.38 1.06
C VAL A 29 -1.90 10.66 1.59
N PRO A 30 -1.70 11.26 2.78
CA PRO A 30 -0.34 11.47 3.32
C PRO A 30 0.46 10.18 3.49
N PHE A 31 -0.19 9.08 3.89
CA PHE A 31 0.47 7.78 4.05
C PHE A 31 0.91 7.20 2.70
N VAL A 32 0.03 7.25 1.69
CA VAL A 32 0.35 6.79 0.33
C VAL A 32 1.44 7.66 -0.28
N THR A 33 1.40 8.98 -0.15
CA THR A 33 2.45 9.88 -0.63
C THR A 33 3.80 9.58 0.03
N ALA A 34 3.83 9.35 1.34
CA ALA A 34 5.07 8.96 2.03
C ALA A 34 5.60 7.60 1.52
N LEU A 35 4.70 6.67 1.21
CA LEU A 35 5.07 5.37 0.65
C LEU A 35 5.63 5.52 -0.78
N GLU A 36 5.01 6.35 -1.62
CA GLU A 36 5.49 6.70 -2.96
C GLU A 36 6.89 7.31 -2.92
N GLU A 37 7.12 8.28 -2.03
CA GLU A 37 8.43 8.92 -1.87
C GLU A 37 9.52 7.91 -1.48
N ILE A 38 9.21 6.97 -0.58
CA ILE A 38 10.14 5.90 -0.19
C ILE A 38 10.41 4.95 -1.37
N CYS A 39 9.38 4.56 -2.11
CA CYS A 39 9.53 3.70 -3.28
C CYS A 39 10.42 4.36 -4.33
N ILE A 40 10.15 5.62 -4.68
CA ILE A 40 10.97 6.41 -5.62
C ILE A 40 12.42 6.50 -5.13
N ALA A 41 12.65 6.84 -3.86
CA ALA A 41 13.99 6.98 -3.30
C ALA A 41 14.79 5.66 -3.30
N ARG A 42 14.10 4.51 -3.36
CA ARG A 42 14.71 3.17 -3.35
C ARG A 42 14.67 2.46 -4.70
N GLY A 43 14.07 3.06 -5.74
CA GLY A 43 13.87 2.42 -7.04
C GLY A 43 12.81 1.31 -7.04
N TYR A 44 11.88 1.32 -6.08
CA TYR A 44 10.74 0.39 -6.06
C TYR A 44 9.56 0.97 -6.85
N LEU A 45 8.77 0.09 -7.46
CA LEU A 45 7.51 0.46 -8.10
C LEU A 45 6.35 0.25 -7.11
N LEU A 46 5.53 1.30 -6.92
CA LEU A 46 4.26 1.18 -6.21
C LEU A 46 3.16 0.87 -7.22
N ASN A 47 2.61 -0.34 -7.16
CA ASN A 47 1.64 -0.82 -8.13
C ASN A 47 0.26 -1.05 -7.51
N THR A 48 -0.76 -0.47 -8.12
CA THR A 48 -2.17 -0.76 -7.82
C THR A 48 -2.80 -1.41 -9.05
N PHE A 49 -3.03 -2.72 -8.99
CA PHE A 49 -3.62 -3.50 -10.09
C PHE A 49 -4.88 -4.26 -9.62
N GLY A 50 -5.97 -4.19 -10.39
CA GLY A 50 -7.22 -4.96 -10.18
C GLY A 50 -8.20 -4.42 -9.13
N GLU A 51 -9.31 -5.16 -8.92
CA GLU A 51 -10.39 -4.85 -7.94
C GLU A 51 -10.01 -5.11 -6.48
N ARG A 52 -8.90 -5.84 -6.24
CA ARG A 52 -8.36 -6.11 -4.90
C ARG A 52 -6.88 -5.69 -4.88
N THR A 53 -6.55 -4.70 -4.05
CA THR A 53 -5.17 -4.17 -3.99
C THR A 53 -4.27 -5.10 -3.19
N ASN A 54 -3.25 -5.66 -3.84
CA ASN A 54 -2.09 -6.26 -3.17
C ASN A 54 -0.96 -5.22 -3.15
N LEU A 55 -0.47 -4.87 -1.95
CA LEU A 55 0.72 -4.05 -1.81
C LEU A 55 1.95 -4.97 -1.78
N ALA A 56 2.65 -5.07 -2.90
CA ALA A 56 3.93 -5.77 -3.01
C ALA A 56 5.07 -4.76 -3.18
N VAL A 57 6.12 -4.88 -2.38
CA VAL A 57 7.35 -4.07 -2.49
C VAL A 57 8.46 -4.98 -2.98
N THR A 58 8.98 -4.74 -4.18
CA THR A 58 10.02 -5.54 -4.82
C THR A 58 11.08 -4.69 -5.50
N GLY A 59 12.26 -5.28 -5.75
CA GLY A 59 13.23 -4.71 -6.67
C GLY A 59 12.75 -4.74 -8.11
N GLU A 60 13.37 -3.92 -8.97
CA GLU A 60 13.04 -3.78 -10.40
C GLU A 60 13.11 -5.12 -11.15
N ASP A 61 14.13 -5.94 -10.85
CA ASP A 61 14.35 -7.24 -11.48
C ASP A 61 13.31 -8.30 -11.08
N ASP A 62 12.72 -8.16 -9.88
CA ASP A 62 11.77 -9.14 -9.31
C ASP A 62 10.31 -8.80 -9.65
N ALA A 63 10.03 -7.56 -10.06
CA ALA A 63 8.68 -7.09 -10.34
C ALA A 63 7.98 -7.92 -11.44
N PRO A 64 8.61 -8.23 -12.60
CA PRO A 64 7.96 -9.01 -13.66
C PRO A 64 7.53 -10.41 -13.19
N VAL A 65 8.35 -11.08 -12.38
CA VAL A 65 8.06 -12.42 -11.86
C VAL A 65 6.86 -12.40 -10.92
N ILE A 66 6.74 -11.38 -10.07
CA ILE A 66 5.56 -11.23 -9.21
C ILE A 66 4.31 -10.95 -10.04
N TYR A 67 4.41 -10.17 -11.11
CA TYR A 67 3.30 -9.93 -12.01
C TYR A 67 2.84 -11.21 -12.70
N ASP A 68 3.77 -11.96 -13.30
CA ASP A 68 3.48 -13.23 -13.95
C ASP A 68 2.80 -14.22 -12.98
N LEU A 69 3.26 -14.29 -11.72
CA LEU A 69 2.66 -15.12 -10.67
C LEU A 69 1.25 -14.67 -10.27
N ILE A 70 1.00 -13.36 -10.22
CA ILE A 70 -0.32 -12.82 -9.92
C ILE A 70 -1.28 -13.10 -11.09
N GLU A 71 -0.83 -12.90 -12.32
CA GLU A 71 -1.61 -13.22 -13.52
C GLU A 71 -1.93 -14.72 -13.59
N GLU A 72 -0.95 -15.60 -13.39
CA GLU A 72 -1.16 -17.05 -13.35
C GLU A 72 -2.17 -17.46 -12.26
N TYR A 73 -2.09 -16.84 -11.08
CA TYR A 73 -3.05 -17.09 -9.99
C TYR A 73 -4.46 -16.62 -10.33
N LEU A 74 -4.62 -15.48 -11.00
CA LEU A 74 -5.92 -14.93 -11.40
C LEU A 74 -6.54 -15.74 -12.54
N ASP A 75 -5.72 -16.14 -13.53
CA ASP A 75 -6.15 -16.96 -14.66
C ASP A 75 -6.49 -18.40 -14.23
N GLY A 76 -5.82 -18.93 -13.21
CA GLY A 76 -6.14 -20.23 -12.61
C GLY A 76 -7.39 -20.25 -11.72
N GLY A 77 -8.02 -19.09 -11.48
CA GLY A 77 -9.23 -18.92 -10.66
C GLY A 77 -10.55 -19.07 -11.43
N GLU A 78 -10.53 -19.17 -12.75
CA GLU A 78 -11.69 -19.57 -13.57
C GLU A 78 -11.78 -21.10 -13.65
N GLY A 79 -12.28 -21.73 -12.59
CA GLY A 79 -12.58 -23.17 -12.52
C GLY A 79 -13.69 -23.48 -11.53
#